data_AF-A0A358KP28-F1
#
_entry.id   AF-A0A358KP28-F1
#
_cell.length_a   1.000
_cell.length_b   1.000
_cell.length_c   1.000
_cell.angle_alpha   90.00
_cell.angle_beta   90.00
_cell.angle_gamma   90.00
#
_symmetry.space_group_name_H-M   'P 1'
#
loop_
_entity.id
_entity.type
_entity.pdbx_description
1 polymer ?
#
loop_
_entity_poly.entity_id
_entity_poly.type
_entity_poly.pdbx_seq_one_letter_code
_entity_poly.pdbx_strand_id
1 'polypeptide(L)' 'RSGSFHRSVALPAAVDGDRAKATYEKGVLKITIPKAERAKPKTVKVEVKD' A
#
# COMPACT_ATOMS: atom_id res chain seq x y z
N ARG A 1 -22.15 18.82 15.67
CA ARG A 1 -20.76 19.31 15.58
C ARG A 1 -20.15 18.66 14.35
N SER A 2 -19.72 19.44 13.36
CA SER A 2 -18.84 18.98 12.29
C SER A 2 -17.42 19.49 12.56
N GLY A 3 -16.42 18.72 12.18
CA GLY A 3 -15.02 19.09 12.28
C GLY A 3 -14.28 18.53 11.08
N SER A 4 -13.23 19.23 10.64
CA SER A 4 -12.34 18.72 9.61
C SER A 4 -11.46 17.62 10.16
N PHE A 5 -11.10 16.65 9.31
CA PHE A 5 -10.25 15.54 9.68
C PHE A 5 -9.12 15.35 8.68
N HIS A 6 -7.91 15.05 9.16
CA HIS A 6 -6.74 14.73 8.34
C HIS A 6 -5.98 13.55 8.95
N ARG A 7 -5.58 12.59 8.10
CA ARG A 7 -4.65 11.50 8.45
C ARG A 7 -3.63 11.36 7.35
N SER A 8 -2.39 11.12 7.75
CA SER A 8 -1.31 10.66 6.88
C SER A 8 -0.81 9.31 7.42
N VAL A 9 -0.57 8.36 6.52
CA VAL A 9 -0.09 7.02 6.84
C VAL A 9 1.06 6.69 5.90
N ALA A 10 2.24 6.40 6.46
CA ALA A 10 3.36 5.91 5.69
C ALA A 10 3.12 4.46 5.26
N LEU A 11 3.32 4.17 3.97
CA LEU A 11 3.15 2.83 3.43
C LEU A 11 4.47 2.05 3.51
N PRO A 12 4.44 0.75 3.85
CA PRO A 12 5.65 -0.05 4.07
C PRO A 12 6.35 -0.47 2.77
N ALA A 13 5.78 -0.14 1.61
CA ALA A 13 6.32 -0.51 0.31
C ALA A 13 5.98 0.55 -0.74
N ALA A 14 6.72 0.54 -1.85
CA ALA A 14 6.37 1.32 -3.03
C ALA A 14 5.01 0.84 -3.58
N VAL A 15 4.12 1.80 -3.85
CA VAL A 15 2.77 1.56 -4.36
C VAL A 15 2.55 2.29 -5.68
N ASP A 16 1.52 1.87 -6.39
CA ASP A 16 1.03 2.51 -7.60
C ASP A 16 -0.19 3.38 -7.25
N GLY A 17 0.06 4.67 -7.03
CA GLY A 17 -0.96 5.63 -6.59
C GLY A 17 -2.04 5.89 -7.63
N ASP A 18 -1.70 5.84 -8.91
CA ASP A 18 -2.61 6.12 -10.03
C ASP A 18 -3.72 5.05 -10.12
N ARG A 19 -3.46 3.84 -9.60
CA ARG A 19 -4.43 2.73 -9.54
C ARG A 19 -5.11 2.56 -8.19
N ALA A 20 -5.04 3.55 -7.30
CA ALA A 20 -5.75 3.53 -6.03
C ALA A 20 -7.28 3.48 -6.21
N LYS A 21 -7.97 2.75 -5.34
CA LYS A 21 -9.44 2.68 -5.29
C LYS A 21 -9.92 2.91 -3.86
N ALA A 22 -11.08 3.56 -3.72
CA ALA A 22 -11.71 3.80 -2.43
C ALA A 22 -13.19 3.41 -2.45
N THR A 23 -13.67 2.85 -1.33
CA THR A 23 -15.08 2.52 -1.11
C THR A 23 -15.50 2.96 0.29
N TYR A 24 -16.70 3.49 0.44
CA TYR A 24 -17.26 3.88 1.73
C TYR A 24 -18.57 3.12 1.99
N GLU A 25 -18.59 2.29 3.04
CA GLU A 25 -19.76 1.50 3.41
C GLU A 25 -19.88 1.47 4.93
N LYS A 26 -21.09 1.67 5.46
CA LYS A 26 -21.42 1.55 6.91
C LYS A 26 -20.44 2.30 7.84
N GLY A 27 -20.05 3.52 7.44
CA GLY A 27 -19.16 4.35 8.26
C GLY A 27 -17.67 4.06 8.10
N VAL A 28 -17.27 3.14 7.21
CA VAL A 28 -15.87 2.74 7.02
C VAL A 28 -15.37 3.14 5.64
N LEU A 29 -14.30 3.93 5.60
CA LEU A 29 -13.55 4.23 4.38
C LEU A 29 -12.48 3.15 4.18
N LYS A 30 -12.62 2.35 3.12
CA LYS A 30 -11.63 1.36 2.70
C LYS A 30 -10.89 1.88 1.48
N ILE A 31 -9.57 1.96 1.59
CA ILE A 31 -8.67 2.38 0.50
C ILE A 31 -7.80 1.18 0.11
N THR A 32 -7.78 0.85 -1.17
CA THR A 32 -6.97 -0.24 -1.74
C THR A 32 -5.99 0.35 -2.73
N ILE A 33 -4.69 0.18 -2.48
CA ILE A 33 -3.62 0.69 -3.35
C ILE A 33 -2.74 -0.51 -3.75
N PRO A 34 -2.61 -0.82 -5.05
CA PRO A 34 -1.72 -1.88 -5.51
C PRO A 34 -0.26 -1.59 -5.16
N LYS A 35 0.51 -2.63 -4.83
CA LYS A 35 1.98 -2.51 -4.76
C LYS A 35 2.53 -2.20 -6.15
N ALA A 36 3.58 -1.39 -6.22
CA ALA A 36 4.27 -1.13 -7.47
C ALA A 36 4.89 -2.43 -8.01
N GLU A 37 4.92 -2.61 -9.34
CA GLU A 37 5.46 -3.83 -9.98
C GLU A 37 6.93 -4.12 -9.59
N ARG A 38 7.71 -3.06 -9.30
CA ARG A 38 9.10 -3.15 -8.85
C ARG A 38 9.25 -3.63 -7.40
N ALA A 39 8.17 -3.62 -6.62
CA ALA A 39 8.13 -4.10 -5.24
C ALA A 39 7.92 -5.63 -5.14
N LYS A 40 7.92 -6.35 -6.26
CA LYS A 40 7.96 -7.82 -6.27
C LYS A 40 9.22 -8.30 -5.54
N PRO A 41 9.12 -9.28 -4.63
CA PRO A 41 10.27 -9.77 -3.88
C PRO A 41 11.33 -10.31 -4.86
N LYS A 42 12.56 -9.80 -4.73
CA LYS A 42 13.70 -10.35 -5.45
C LYS A 42 14.09 -11.66 -4.76
N THR A 43 13.98 -12.78 -5.47
CA THR A 43 14.54 -14.05 -4.99
C THR A 43 16.06 -13.91 -4.97
N VAL A 44 16.65 -13.90 -3.78
CA VAL A 44 18.10 -14.00 -3.61
C VAL A 44 18.45 -15.48 -3.62
N LYS A 45 19.19 -15.95 -4.63
CA LYS A 45 19.77 -17.30 -4.60
C LYS A 45 20.98 -17.26 -3.67
N VAL A 46 20.98 -18.12 -2.66
CA VAL A 46 22.14 -18.32 -1.78
C VAL A 46 23.00 -19.41 -2.43
N GLU A 47 24.22 -19.06 -2.83
CA GLU A 47 25.24 -20.03 -3.25
C GLU A 47 26.04 -20.45 -2.02
N VAL A 48 26.08 -21.75 -1.73
CA VAL A 48 26.97 -22.32 -0.72
C VAL A 48 28.29 -22.63 -1.41
N LYS A 49 29.40 -22.09 -0.89
CA LYS A 49 30.75 -22.51 -1.26
C LYS A 49 31.29 -23.40 -0.13
N ASP A 50 31.83 -24.54 -0.52
CA ASP A 50 32.56 -25.48 0.35
C ASP A 50 33.90 -24.88 0.82
#